data_AF-A0A7C2S932-F1
#
_entry.id   AF-A0A7C2S932-F1
#
_cell.length_a   1.000
_cell.length_b   1.000
_cell.length_c   1.000
_cell.angle_alpha   90.00
_cell.angle_beta   90.00
_cell.angle_gamma   90.00
#
_symmetry.space_group_name_H-M   'P 1'
#
loop_
_entity.id
_entity.type
_entity.pdbx_description
1 polymer ?
#
loop_
_entity_poly.entity_id
_entity_poly.type
_entity_poly.pdbx_seq_one_letter_code
_entity_poly.pdbx_strand_id
1 'polypeptide(L)'
;EELAGEILKVCVDVGGSITGEHGVGRDKSRFMPLMFDEFALDTMNMIRCTFDPKGLCNPGKVFPTPRSCVETGATSYREHPVEKAGLGERF
;
A
#
# COMPACT_ATOMS: atom_id res chain seq x y z
N GLU A 1 7.00 14.04 -1.78
CA GLU A 1 6.11 13.43 -0.77
C GLU A 1 6.34 13.93 0.67
N GLU A 2 7.43 14.65 0.96
CA GLU A 2 7.77 15.05 2.34
C GLU A 2 6.71 15.96 2.97
N LEU A 3 6.38 17.08 2.32
CA LEU A 3 5.30 17.98 2.76
C LEU A 3 3.95 17.25 2.97
N ALA A 4 3.59 16.35 2.04
CA ALA A 4 2.37 15.56 2.17
C ALA A 4 2.40 14.66 3.42
N GLY A 5 3.55 14.06 3.73
CA GLY A 5 3.74 13.28 4.94
C GLY A 5 3.63 14.10 6.22
N GLU A 6 4.20 15.31 6.24
CA GLU A 6 4.09 16.22 7.39
C GLU A 6 2.64 16.64 7.65
N ILE A 7 1.88 16.96 6.59
CA ILE A 7 0.45 17.27 6.70
C ILE A 7 -0.31 16.08 7.30
N LEU A 8 -0.07 14.86 6.79
CA LEU A 8 -0.72 13.65 7.31
C LEU A 8 -0.36 13.40 8.77
N LYS A 9 0.90 13.63 9.16
CA LYS A 9 1.34 13.53 10.54
C LYS A 9 0.60 14.50 11.45
N VAL A 10 0.47 15.78 11.05
CA VAL A 10 -0.30 16.77 11.82
C VAL A 10 -1.76 16.33 11.96
N CYS A 11 -2.40 15.82 10.90
CA CYS A 11 -3.76 15.30 10.97
C CYS A 11 -3.91 14.21 12.03
N VAL A 12 -2.97 13.26 12.11
CA VAL A 12 -3.01 12.18 13.10
C VAL A 12 -2.69 12.69 14.51
N ASP A 13 -1.69 13.57 14.66
CA ASP A 13 -1.27 14.12 15.96
C ASP A 13 -2.41 14.91 16.65
N VAL A 14 -3.37 15.47 15.89
CA VAL A 14 -4.59 16.13 16.43
C VAL A 14 -5.80 15.20 16.56
N GLY A 15 -5.62 13.88 16.44
CA GLY A 15 -6.68 12.87 16.58
C GLY A 15 -7.50 12.60 15.31
N GLY A 16 -7.03 13.06 14.15
CA GLY A 16 -7.63 12.81 12.84
C GLY A 16 -7.16 11.51 12.19
N SER A 17 -7.29 11.44 10.86
CA SER A 17 -6.97 10.26 10.04
C SER A 17 -6.11 10.63 8.85
N ILE A 18 -5.29 9.69 8.36
CA ILE A 18 -4.51 9.85 7.12
C ILE A 18 -5.39 9.88 5.85
N THR A 19 -6.68 9.56 5.99
CA THR A 19 -7.68 9.66 4.93
C THR A 19 -9.08 9.92 5.50
N GLY A 20 -9.84 10.78 4.82
CA GLY A 20 -11.29 10.90 5.01
C GLY A 20 -12.02 9.81 4.23
N GLU A 21 -12.22 10.03 2.91
CA GLU A 21 -12.99 9.13 2.04
C GLU A 21 -12.18 8.47 0.90
N HIS A 22 -11.07 9.08 0.46
CA HIS A 22 -10.32 8.63 -0.73
C HIS A 22 -9.51 7.33 -0.54
N GLY A 23 -9.24 6.96 0.72
CA GLY A 23 -8.45 5.78 1.06
C GLY A 23 -6.93 5.99 1.04
N VAL A 24 -6.22 4.87 1.16
CA VAL A 24 -4.75 4.81 1.34
C VAL A 24 -4.02 4.63 0.00
N GLY A 25 -4.48 3.67 -0.81
CA GLY A 25 -3.84 3.34 -2.08
C GLY A 25 -2.37 2.97 -1.92
N ARG A 26 -1.54 3.37 -2.88
CA ARG A 26 -0.08 3.24 -2.79
C ARG A 26 0.54 4.47 -2.11
N ASP A 27 0.04 5.65 -2.44
CA ASP A 27 0.62 6.94 -2.06
C ASP A 27 0.68 7.13 -0.55
N LYS A 28 -0.32 6.62 0.20
CA LYS A 28 -0.38 6.77 1.65
C LYS A 28 0.03 5.53 2.44
N SER A 29 0.38 4.42 1.79
CA SER A 29 0.65 3.15 2.49
C SER A 29 1.80 3.28 3.49
N ARG A 30 2.85 4.03 3.14
CA ARG A 30 3.99 4.33 4.01
C ARG A 30 3.64 5.11 5.29
N PHE A 31 2.46 5.76 5.34
CA PHE A 31 2.02 6.55 6.50
C PHE A 31 1.03 5.78 7.40
N MET A 32 0.63 4.56 7.03
CA MET A 32 -0.19 3.70 7.88
C MET A 32 0.36 3.53 9.31
N PRO A 33 1.69 3.43 9.54
CA PRO A 33 2.26 3.34 10.90
C PRO A 33 2.08 4.61 11.74
N LEU A 34 1.68 5.74 11.17
CA LEU A 34 1.33 6.92 11.95
C LEU A 34 0.03 6.70 12.71
N MET A 35 -0.92 5.96 12.12
CA MET A 35 -2.29 5.81 12.64
C MET A 35 -2.54 4.46 13.31
N PHE A 36 -1.83 3.41 12.89
CA PHE A 36 -2.02 2.05 13.39
C PHE A 36 -0.70 1.49 13.91
N ASP A 37 -0.78 0.80 15.04
CA ASP A 37 0.37 0.06 15.56
C ASP A 37 0.66 -1.20 14.74
N GLU A 38 1.76 -1.86 15.06
CA GLU A 38 2.20 -3.06 14.36
C GLU A 38 1.16 -4.19 14.45
N PHE A 39 0.57 -4.39 15.63
CA PHE A 39 -0.42 -5.43 15.87
C PHE A 39 -1.68 -5.25 15.01
N ALA A 40 -2.19 -4.02 14.93
CA ALA A 40 -3.35 -3.70 14.10
C ALA A 40 -3.05 -3.94 12.61
N LEU A 41 -1.86 -3.52 12.15
CA LEU A 41 -1.44 -3.71 10.76
C LEU A 41 -1.30 -5.19 10.41
N ASP A 42 -0.73 -5.99 11.31
CA ASP A 42 -0.59 -7.43 11.14
C ASP A 42 -1.96 -8.13 11.12
N THR A 43 -2.87 -7.72 12.01
CA THR A 43 -4.25 -8.24 12.03
C THR A 43 -4.97 -7.98 10.72
N MET A 44 -4.88 -6.75 10.18
CA MET A 44 -5.45 -6.43 8.87
C MET A 44 -4.82 -7.26 7.75
N ASN A 45 -3.50 -7.48 7.79
CA ASN A 45 -2.81 -8.29 6.80
C ASN A 45 -3.20 -9.78 6.86
N MET A 46 -3.40 -10.35 8.06
CA MET A 46 -3.90 -11.72 8.23
C MET A 46 -5.27 -11.92 7.57
N ILE A 47 -6.17 -10.95 7.73
CA ILE A 47 -7.49 -10.98 7.08
C ILE A 47 -7.31 -10.96 5.56
N ARG A 48 -6.46 -10.07 5.02
CA ARG A 48 -6.16 -10.02 3.58
C ARG A 48 -5.64 -11.36 3.07
N CYS A 49 -4.64 -11.95 3.72
CA CYS A 49 -4.04 -13.22 3.31
C CYS A 49 -5.04 -14.39 3.32
N THR A 50 -6.08 -14.32 4.16
CA THR A 50 -7.15 -15.33 4.20
C THR A 50 -7.96 -15.33 2.91
N PHE A 51 -8.21 -14.16 2.31
CA PHE A 51 -9.03 -14.02 1.09
C PHE A 51 -8.20 -13.89 -0.20
N ASP A 52 -6.93 -13.48 -0.11
CA ASP A 52 -6.01 -13.32 -1.23
C ASP A 52 -4.70 -14.10 -1.01
N PRO A 53 -4.76 -15.45 -0.92
CA PRO A 53 -3.58 -16.28 -0.63
C PRO A 53 -2.51 -16.25 -1.73
N LYS A 54 -2.85 -15.74 -2.92
CA LYS A 54 -1.93 -15.61 -4.07
C LYS A 54 -1.43 -14.18 -4.28
N GLY A 55 -1.89 -13.21 -3.48
CA GLY A 55 -1.48 -11.81 -3.60
C GLY A 55 -1.90 -11.13 -4.91
N LEU A 56 -2.99 -11.57 -5.54
CA LEU A 56 -3.46 -11.08 -6.85
C LEU A 56 -4.31 -9.81 -6.73
N CYS A 57 -4.94 -9.58 -5.57
CA CYS A 57 -5.84 -8.46 -5.37
C CYS A 57 -5.05 -7.20 -5.03
N ASN A 58 -4.82 -6.35 -6.05
CA ASN A 58 -4.18 -5.02 -5.90
C ASN A 58 -2.81 -5.06 -5.19
N PRO A 59 -1.81 -5.79 -5.74
CA PRO A 59 -0.48 -5.87 -5.15
C PRO A 59 0.16 -4.47 -4.97
N GLY A 60 0.84 -4.28 -3.83
CA GLY A 60 1.56 -3.04 -3.51
C GLY A 60 0.71 -1.86 -3.05
N LYS A 61 -0.58 -2.07 -2.76
CA LYS A 61 -1.47 -1.04 -2.18
C LYS A 61 -1.76 -1.34 -0.70
N VAL A 62 -2.19 -0.30 0.01
CA VAL A 62 -2.69 -0.30 1.40
C VAL A 62 -1.61 -0.52 2.46
N PHE A 63 -0.78 -1.56 2.36
CA PHE A 63 0.19 -1.91 3.41
C PHE A 63 1.63 -1.48 3.05
N PRO A 64 2.44 -1.04 4.04
CA PRO A 64 3.88 -0.87 3.85
C PRO A 64 4.56 -2.21 3.58
N THR A 65 5.44 -2.29 2.57
CA THR A 65 6.20 -3.50 2.22
C THR A 65 7.69 -3.37 2.59
N PRO A 66 8.39 -4.46 3.00
CA PRO A 66 7.90 -5.84 3.18
C PRO A 66 7.85 -6.23 4.67
N ARG A 67 6.66 -6.56 5.20
CA ARG A 67 6.53 -7.17 6.53
C ARG A 67 5.98 -8.59 6.36
N SER A 68 6.91 -9.53 6.12
CA SER A 68 6.83 -11.02 6.07
C SER A 68 5.45 -11.68 6.08
N CYS A 69 5.10 -12.64 5.22
CA CYS A 69 5.83 -13.85 4.83
C CYS A 69 5.62 -14.09 3.32
N VAL A 70 6.67 -14.50 2.58
CA VAL A 70 6.67 -14.78 1.12
C VAL A 70 6.87 -13.56 0.19
N GLU A 71 6.90 -12.33 0.69
CA GLU A 71 6.91 -11.11 -0.16
C GLU A 71 8.23 -10.78 -0.91
N THR A 72 9.28 -11.60 -0.85
CA THR A 72 10.37 -11.51 -1.84
C THR A 72 10.08 -12.43 -3.02
N GLY A 73 9.03 -12.09 -3.78
CA GLY A 73 8.62 -12.86 -4.95
C GLY A 73 7.67 -12.10 -5.86
N ALA A 74 8.24 -11.26 -6.74
CA ALA A 74 7.63 -10.71 -7.95
C ALA A 74 6.64 -9.53 -7.83
N THR A 75 7.15 -8.34 -7.53
CA THR A 75 6.83 -7.17 -8.37
C THR A 75 8.08 -6.60 -9.01
N SER A 76 8.96 -7.46 -9.54
CA SER A 76 9.75 -7.04 -10.69
C SER A 76 8.73 -6.71 -11.78
N TYR A 77 8.61 -5.44 -12.14
CA TYR A 77 7.73 -5.03 -13.22
C TYR A 77 7.85 -5.99 -14.41
N ARG A 78 6.72 -6.51 -14.87
CA ARG A 78 6.61 -7.26 -16.11
C ARG A 78 5.88 -6.36 -17.08
N GLU A 79 6.55 -6.05 -18.17
CA GLU A 79 5.99 -5.27 -19.27
C GLU A 79 4.68 -5.90 -19.75
N HIS A 80 3.60 -5.13 -19.71
CA HIS A 80 2.29 -5.59 -20.13
C HIS A 80 2.29 -5.87 -21.65
N PRO A 81 1.49 -6.83 -22.17
CA PRO A 81 1.42 -7.08 -23.61
C PRO A 81 1.11 -5.84 -24.47
N VAL A 82 0.39 -4.86 -23.92
CA VAL A 82 0.09 -3.56 -24.56
C VAL A 82 1.34 -2.68 -24.66
N GLU A 83 2.18 -2.67 -23.62
CA GLU A 83 3.48 -1.98 -23.63
C GLU A 83 4.41 -2.65 -24.64
N LYS A 84 4.51 -3.99 -24.63
CA LYS A 84 5.28 -4.77 -25.63
C LYS A 84 4.86 -4.53 -27.06
N ALA A 85 3.56 -4.32 -27.29
CA ALA A 85 3.02 -4.07 -28.62
C ALA A 85 3.19 -2.61 -29.08
N GLY A 86 3.76 -1.73 -28.25
CA GLY A 86 3.85 -0.30 -28.54
C GLY A 86 2.50 0.41 -28.60
N LEU A 87 1.46 -0.19 -28.01
CA LEU A 87 0.09 0.33 -28.01
C LEU A 87 -0.22 1.15 -26.75
N GLY A 88 0.73 1.25 -25.81
CA GLY A 88 0.61 2.08 -24.62
C GLY A 88 1.95 2.21 -23.90
N GLU A 89 2.11 3.31 -23.16
CA GLU A 89 3.28 3.60 -22.34
C GLU A 89 2.89 3.64 -20.87
N ARG A 90 3.87 3.40 -20.01
CA ARG A 90 3.72 3.49 -18.56
C ARG A 90 3.99 4.92 -18.09
N PHE A 91 3.03 5.48 -17.38
CA PHE A 91 3.15 6.76 -16.68
C PHE A 91 3.58 6.57 -15.22
#